data_AF-A0A641MZB6-F1
#
_entry.id   AF-A0A641MZB6-F1
#
_cell.length_a   1.000
_cell.length_b   1.000
_cell.length_c   1.000
_cell.angle_alpha   90.00
_cell.angle_beta   90.00
_cell.angle_gamma   90.00
#
_symmetry.space_group_name_H-M   'P 1'
#
loop_
_entity.id
_entity.type
_entity.pdbx_description
1 polymer ?
#
loop_
_entity_poly.entity_id
_entity_poly.type
_entity_poly.pdbx_seq_one_letter_code
_entity_poly.pdbx_strand_id
1 'polypeptide(L)'
;DYWGLGAAIPSEINYQDMKLLKEMGANFIRISHYPQDPEIYRACDELGLVAWSEICIVNEVKKNETFALNSAEMLKEMIYQNYNHPSVVMWGAMNELWDYHDEAIRLAKELERIKKELDPYRLSCVAFHAFTWEKPYKQNSKEMFNISDINAVNVYESWYHGNFSTITPMFDEFRNYSENKPRFLSEFGAGSDERVHTYSPRTFDFSPEFQLAFNREYINQMESRPDYVGYSIWNLIDFQVDGRGDSKPNLNQKGMLTSDRKKKEIYYYYQARWSKEPMIHIFGADWTERVMVCDGEVSRLPVTVFSNQKEVELFHNGKSLGSHPVVNGEAEFDVFFVDGDNRLKARCGELEDILNISMVLLPSKLADNKRLSEGLYINMGQDHCYFTDPLIRKTWLPDQPYRPGSWGYVDGKPFNSWPGSSHDGVRNGIGTDIKGTGLEPLYQTFHMGATAYRLDVPDGHYEVTFCFAEPFNDRERKDGKHTGVSENGERIFDVEVNGEMVAQRLNMAEEYGVQTAFTKTILITVSGGEGLDIRFHSYEGQSVVNGLKVLKLC
;
A
#
# COMPACT_ATOMS: atom_id res chain seq x y z
N ASP A 1 18.17 4.30 2.33
CA ASP A 1 18.21 3.75 3.71
C ASP A 1 18.00 2.23 3.66
N TYR A 2 18.23 1.54 4.77
CA TYR A 2 17.94 0.10 4.95
C TYR A 2 17.28 -0.12 6.32
N TRP A 3 16.40 -1.12 6.42
CA TRP A 3 15.67 -1.42 7.65
C TRP A 3 16.59 -1.54 8.87
N GLY A 4 16.34 -0.73 9.90
CA GLY A 4 17.09 -0.73 11.16
C GLY A 4 18.47 -0.06 11.12
N LEU A 5 18.95 0.36 9.95
CA LEU A 5 20.23 1.08 9.78
C LEU A 5 20.05 2.56 9.41
N GLY A 6 18.83 2.95 9.02
CA GLY A 6 18.59 4.26 8.45
C GLY A 6 19.49 4.50 7.22
N ALA A 7 20.07 5.69 7.11
CA ALA A 7 21.00 6.03 6.04
C ALA A 7 22.43 5.48 6.24
N ALA A 8 22.76 4.87 7.40
CA ALA A 8 24.08 4.35 7.71
C ALA A 8 24.32 2.95 7.12
N ILE A 9 24.17 2.83 5.80
CA ILE A 9 24.26 1.56 5.08
C ILE A 9 25.71 1.23 4.66
N PRO A 10 26.10 -0.06 4.64
CA PRO A 10 27.30 -0.51 3.94
C PRO A 10 27.21 -0.14 2.46
N SER A 11 28.34 0.27 1.86
CA SER A 11 28.34 0.79 0.48
C SER A 11 27.94 -0.29 -0.55
N GLU A 12 28.15 -1.56 -0.23
CA GLU A 12 27.74 -2.70 -1.07
C GLU A 12 26.23 -2.74 -1.32
N ILE A 13 25.41 -2.21 -0.40
CA ILE A 13 23.95 -2.12 -0.58
C ILE A 13 23.62 -1.22 -1.78
N ASN A 14 24.39 -0.16 -2.02
CA ASN A 14 24.20 0.73 -3.18
C ASN A 14 24.28 -0.06 -4.49
N TYR A 15 25.34 -0.85 -4.66
CA TYR A 15 25.51 -1.68 -5.86
C TYR A 15 24.41 -2.75 -5.97
N GLN A 16 24.05 -3.39 -4.85
CA GLN A 16 22.98 -4.39 -4.82
C GLN A 16 21.63 -3.82 -5.24
N ASP A 17 21.27 -2.63 -4.77
CA ASP A 17 20.04 -1.95 -5.16
C ASP A 17 20.01 -1.66 -6.67
N MET A 18 21.12 -1.18 -7.24
CA MET A 18 21.21 -0.95 -8.70
C MET A 18 21.13 -2.24 -9.49
N LYS A 19 21.74 -3.31 -8.99
CA LYS A 19 21.64 -4.64 -9.59
C LYS A 19 20.21 -5.17 -9.56
N LEU A 20 19.50 -5.05 -8.43
CA LEU A 20 18.10 -5.45 -8.31
C LEU A 20 17.20 -4.65 -9.25
N LEU A 21 17.46 -3.34 -9.42
CA LEU A 21 16.76 -2.50 -10.40
C LEU A 21 17.03 -2.96 -11.84
N LYS A 22 18.29 -3.28 -12.17
CA LYS A 22 18.67 -3.79 -13.49
C LYS A 22 18.03 -5.15 -13.79
N GLU A 23 18.06 -6.06 -12.84
CA GLU A 23 17.41 -7.38 -12.91
C GLU A 23 15.89 -7.27 -13.07
N MET A 24 15.28 -6.18 -12.61
CA MET A 24 13.86 -5.90 -12.81
C MET A 24 13.53 -5.60 -14.29
N GLY A 25 14.54 -5.35 -15.12
CA GLY A 25 14.40 -4.97 -16.52
C GLY A 25 14.49 -3.47 -16.77
N ALA A 26 14.71 -2.66 -15.73
CA ALA A 26 14.81 -1.22 -15.87
C ALA A 26 16.10 -0.79 -16.58
N ASN A 27 16.03 0.35 -17.26
CA ASN A 27 17.17 1.02 -17.89
C ASN A 27 17.38 2.45 -17.35
N PHE A 28 16.59 2.87 -16.36
CA PHE A 28 16.59 4.22 -15.81
C PHE A 28 16.50 4.19 -14.28
N ILE A 29 17.18 5.13 -13.62
CA ILE A 29 17.04 5.44 -12.21
C ILE A 29 16.87 6.93 -11.97
N ARG A 30 15.98 7.28 -11.04
CA ARG A 30 15.93 8.60 -10.42
C ARG A 30 16.64 8.58 -9.07
N ILE A 31 17.81 9.20 -9.01
CA ILE A 31 18.60 9.42 -7.80
C ILE A 31 18.03 10.65 -7.09
N SER A 32 17.00 10.42 -6.27
CA SER A 32 16.19 11.44 -5.60
C SER A 32 15.95 11.11 -4.12
N HIS A 33 15.63 12.07 -3.25
CA HIS A 33 15.59 13.52 -3.49
C HIS A 33 16.90 14.22 -3.11
N TYR A 34 18.03 13.50 -3.21
CA TYR A 34 19.35 14.01 -2.92
C TYR A 34 20.39 13.23 -3.72
N PRO A 35 21.56 13.82 -4.01
CA PRO A 35 22.68 13.09 -4.60
C PRO A 35 23.12 11.98 -3.65
N GLN A 36 23.43 10.80 -4.18
CA GLN A 36 23.75 9.62 -3.35
C GLN A 36 25.24 9.26 -3.39
N ASP A 37 25.57 8.08 -2.87
CA ASP A 37 26.93 7.55 -2.75
C ASP A 37 27.61 7.38 -4.14
N PRO A 38 28.94 7.59 -4.26
CA PRO A 38 29.68 7.35 -5.50
C PRO A 38 29.47 5.95 -6.10
N GLU A 39 29.27 4.93 -5.28
CA GLU A 39 29.03 3.56 -5.77
C GLU A 39 27.69 3.42 -6.50
N ILE A 40 26.68 4.27 -6.23
CA ILE A 40 25.43 4.29 -7.04
C ILE A 40 25.74 4.67 -8.48
N TYR A 41 26.49 5.75 -8.71
CA TYR A 41 26.81 6.24 -10.05
C TYR A 41 27.73 5.26 -10.79
N ARG A 42 28.73 4.73 -10.10
CA ARG A 42 29.60 3.67 -10.63
C ARG A 42 28.78 2.45 -11.05
N ALA A 43 27.86 1.98 -10.19
CA ALA A 43 27.00 0.84 -10.50
C ALA A 43 26.10 1.13 -11.70
N CYS A 44 25.57 2.36 -11.83
CA CYS A 44 24.77 2.75 -12.99
C CYS A 44 25.59 2.68 -14.29
N ASP A 45 26.84 3.15 -14.30
CA ASP A 45 27.73 3.04 -15.45
C ASP A 45 28.01 1.57 -15.81
N GLU A 46 28.36 0.75 -14.83
CA GLU A 46 28.75 -0.65 -15.03
C GLU A 46 27.56 -1.53 -15.47
N LEU A 47 26.36 -1.29 -14.92
CA LEU A 47 25.16 -2.08 -15.20
C LEU A 47 24.35 -1.53 -16.39
N GLY A 48 24.66 -0.31 -16.85
CA GLY A 48 23.94 0.36 -17.93
C GLY A 48 22.54 0.80 -17.51
N LEU A 49 22.48 1.72 -16.55
CA LEU A 49 21.28 2.43 -16.11
C LEU A 49 21.46 3.93 -16.40
N VAL A 50 20.51 4.54 -17.08
CA VAL A 50 20.45 5.99 -17.30
C VAL A 50 20.00 6.67 -16.01
N ALA A 51 20.70 7.72 -15.58
CA ALA A 51 20.45 8.37 -14.30
C ALA A 51 19.96 9.82 -14.48
N TRP A 52 18.88 10.12 -13.75
CA TRP A 52 18.53 11.47 -13.29
C TRP A 52 19.11 11.63 -11.89
N SER A 53 19.96 12.63 -11.66
CA SER A 53 20.39 13.00 -10.29
C SER A 53 19.93 14.40 -9.91
N GLU A 54 19.46 14.59 -8.67
CA GLU A 54 18.93 15.87 -8.18
C GLU A 54 19.44 16.29 -6.80
N ILE A 55 19.52 17.60 -6.58
CA ILE A 55 19.67 18.20 -5.24
C ILE A 55 18.31 18.34 -4.53
N CYS A 56 18.33 18.60 -3.22
CA CYS A 56 17.18 18.43 -2.32
C CYS A 56 16.31 19.67 -2.09
N ILE A 57 15.94 20.43 -3.14
CA ILE A 57 14.96 21.52 -2.99
C ILE A 57 13.56 20.96 -3.13
N VAL A 58 12.97 20.56 -2.00
CA VAL A 58 11.65 19.91 -1.93
C VAL A 58 10.63 20.85 -1.28
N ASN A 59 9.40 20.88 -1.81
CA ASN A 59 8.23 21.60 -1.31
C ASN A 59 8.27 23.14 -1.37
N GLU A 60 9.33 23.79 -0.92
CA GLU A 60 9.38 25.25 -0.82
C GLU A 60 10.78 25.84 -0.99
N VAL A 61 10.84 27.09 -1.46
CA VAL A 61 12.06 27.90 -1.50
C VAL A 61 11.97 28.98 -0.44
N LYS A 62 12.87 28.96 0.54
CA LYS A 62 12.88 30.00 1.57
C LYS A 62 13.33 31.33 0.97
N LYS A 63 12.66 32.43 1.36
CA LYS A 63 12.90 33.80 0.88
C LYS A 63 14.12 34.46 1.55
N ASN A 64 15.28 33.81 1.50
CA ASN A 64 16.54 34.38 1.98
C ASN A 64 17.71 34.00 1.05
N GLU A 65 18.71 34.87 1.00
CA GLU A 65 19.86 34.71 0.10
C GLU A 65 20.71 33.47 0.43
N THR A 66 20.89 33.16 1.72
CA THR A 66 21.66 31.99 2.17
C THR A 66 21.09 30.68 1.61
N PHE A 67 19.77 30.54 1.55
CA PHE A 67 19.11 29.38 0.96
C PHE A 67 19.46 29.23 -0.52
N ALA A 68 19.37 30.31 -1.28
CA ALA A 68 19.70 30.34 -2.71
C ALA A 68 21.19 30.03 -2.95
N LEU A 69 22.08 30.63 -2.16
CA LEU A 69 23.53 30.42 -2.24
C LEU A 69 23.89 28.95 -1.98
N ASN A 70 23.40 28.36 -0.88
CA ASN A 70 23.68 26.96 -0.57
C ASN A 70 23.09 26.01 -1.61
N SER A 71 21.91 26.32 -2.16
CA SER A 71 21.31 25.53 -3.25
C SER A 71 22.19 25.54 -4.50
N ALA A 72 22.73 26.71 -4.86
CA ALA A 72 23.63 26.85 -5.99
C ALA A 72 24.94 26.09 -5.78
N GLU A 73 25.55 26.17 -4.58
CA GLU A 73 26.78 25.43 -4.27
C GLU A 73 26.54 23.91 -4.26
N MET A 74 25.46 23.43 -3.66
CA MET A 74 25.11 22.00 -3.67
C MET A 74 24.92 21.46 -5.10
N LEU A 75 24.31 22.25 -5.98
CA LEU A 75 24.19 21.89 -7.40
C LEU A 75 25.56 21.75 -8.07
N LYS A 76 26.47 22.71 -7.83
CA LYS A 76 27.85 22.64 -8.35
C LYS A 76 28.59 21.42 -7.80
N GLU A 77 28.46 21.14 -6.51
CA GLU A 77 29.05 19.97 -5.86
C GLU A 77 28.58 18.67 -6.50
N MET A 78 27.26 18.47 -6.65
CA MET A 78 26.69 17.29 -7.31
C MET A 78 27.26 17.11 -8.73
N ILE A 79 27.26 18.18 -9.53
CA ILE A 79 27.73 18.15 -10.92
C ILE A 79 29.22 17.84 -10.97
N TYR A 80 30.05 18.53 -10.20
CA TYR A 80 31.50 18.33 -10.24
C TYR A 80 31.94 16.96 -9.71
N GLN A 81 31.33 16.48 -8.62
CA GLN A 81 31.67 15.19 -8.03
C GLN A 81 31.32 14.03 -8.99
N ASN A 82 30.24 14.16 -9.75
CA ASN A 82 29.69 13.08 -10.56
C ASN A 82 29.78 13.35 -12.08
N TYR A 83 30.66 14.28 -12.49
CA TYR A 83 30.72 14.84 -13.85
C TYR A 83 30.99 13.81 -14.96
N ASN A 84 31.84 12.82 -14.67
CA ASN A 84 32.35 11.90 -15.68
C ASN A 84 31.54 10.60 -15.81
N HIS A 85 30.44 10.45 -15.06
CA HIS A 85 29.58 9.27 -15.15
C HIS A 85 28.71 9.34 -16.41
N PRO A 86 28.95 8.49 -17.44
CA PRO A 86 28.14 8.47 -18.65
C PRO A 86 26.69 8.05 -18.39
N SER A 87 26.41 7.33 -17.31
CA SER A 87 25.04 7.00 -16.89
C SER A 87 24.21 8.24 -16.61
N VAL A 88 24.80 9.30 -16.05
CA VAL A 88 24.06 10.52 -15.75
C VAL A 88 23.75 11.27 -17.04
N VAL A 89 22.47 11.51 -17.30
CA VAL A 89 22.03 12.24 -18.52
C VAL A 89 21.25 13.49 -18.20
N MET A 90 20.71 13.61 -16.99
CA MET A 90 19.91 14.75 -16.58
C MET A 90 20.16 15.18 -15.13
N TRP A 91 20.23 16.50 -14.93
CA TRP A 91 20.41 17.14 -13.64
C TRP A 91 19.10 17.81 -13.17
N GLY A 92 18.54 17.29 -12.08
CA GLY A 92 17.39 17.84 -11.38
C GLY A 92 17.79 18.80 -10.25
N ALA A 93 16.83 19.55 -9.73
CA ALA A 93 17.09 20.39 -8.55
C ALA A 93 15.87 20.64 -7.66
N MET A 94 14.68 20.74 -8.25
CA MET A 94 13.45 21.11 -7.55
C MET A 94 12.39 20.03 -7.70
N ASN A 95 11.73 19.69 -6.59
CA ASN A 95 10.68 18.68 -6.51
C ASN A 95 9.46 19.22 -5.75
N GLU A 96 8.30 19.17 -6.38
CA GLU A 96 6.98 19.48 -5.79
C GLU A 96 6.89 20.85 -5.09
N LEU A 97 7.39 21.92 -5.71
CA LEU A 97 7.23 23.26 -5.15
C LEU A 97 5.75 23.70 -5.10
N TRP A 98 5.27 24.02 -3.91
CA TRP A 98 3.90 24.48 -3.63
C TRP A 98 3.70 25.99 -3.80
N ASP A 99 4.77 26.75 -4.06
CA ASP A 99 4.68 28.18 -4.37
C ASP A 99 5.86 28.62 -5.22
N TYR A 100 5.63 28.86 -6.52
CA TYR A 100 6.61 29.45 -7.42
C TYR A 100 6.53 30.98 -7.32
N HIS A 101 6.82 31.53 -6.14
CA HIS A 101 6.97 32.98 -5.95
C HIS A 101 8.24 33.50 -6.63
N ASP A 102 8.40 34.83 -6.70
CA ASP A 102 9.46 35.46 -7.49
C ASP A 102 10.87 34.97 -7.13
N GLU A 103 11.20 34.78 -5.84
CA GLU A 103 12.49 34.21 -5.41
C GLU A 103 12.68 32.78 -5.90
N ALA A 104 11.63 31.95 -5.88
CA ALA A 104 11.69 30.57 -6.35
C ALA A 104 11.92 30.50 -7.86
N ILE A 105 11.21 31.34 -8.64
CA ILE A 105 11.40 31.45 -10.09
C ILE A 105 12.81 31.97 -10.43
N ARG A 106 13.30 32.98 -9.70
CA ARG A 106 14.67 33.49 -9.87
C ARG A 106 15.70 32.38 -9.59
N LEU A 107 15.52 31.64 -8.49
CA LEU A 107 16.41 30.53 -8.15
C LEU A 107 16.35 29.42 -9.22
N ALA A 108 15.17 29.04 -9.69
CA ALA A 108 15.02 28.02 -10.74
C ALA A 108 15.77 28.41 -12.02
N LYS A 109 15.65 29.66 -12.47
CA LYS A 109 16.38 30.20 -13.64
C LYS A 109 17.90 30.22 -13.40
N GLU A 110 18.33 30.58 -12.21
CA GLU A 110 19.76 30.61 -11.85
C GLU A 110 20.38 29.21 -11.80
N LEU A 111 19.68 28.24 -11.19
CA LEU A 111 20.13 26.85 -11.17
C LEU A 111 20.17 26.25 -12.58
N GLU A 112 19.19 26.59 -13.44
CA GLU A 112 19.21 26.21 -14.85
C GLU A 112 20.45 26.77 -15.57
N ARG A 113 20.76 28.06 -15.38
CA ARG A 113 21.96 28.69 -15.93
C ARG A 113 23.24 27.97 -15.47
N ILE A 114 23.36 27.69 -14.18
CA ILE A 114 24.52 26.98 -13.61
C ILE A 114 24.69 25.58 -14.23
N LYS A 115 23.61 24.80 -14.38
CA LYS A 115 23.66 23.48 -15.03
C LYS A 115 24.25 23.61 -16.44
N LYS A 116 23.76 24.56 -17.23
CA LYS A 116 24.20 24.76 -18.63
C LYS A 116 25.60 25.33 -18.77
N GLU A 117 26.08 26.09 -17.79
CA GLU A 117 27.45 26.59 -17.78
C GLU A 117 28.47 25.52 -17.42
N LEU A 118 28.16 24.69 -16.43
CA LEU A 118 29.07 23.64 -15.97
C LEU A 118 29.04 22.40 -16.86
N ASP A 119 27.86 22.02 -17.34
CA ASP A 119 27.65 20.82 -18.12
C ASP A 119 26.68 21.07 -19.28
N PRO A 120 27.13 21.77 -20.35
CA PRO A 120 26.27 22.15 -21.47
C PRO A 120 25.77 20.95 -22.30
N TYR A 121 26.30 19.75 -22.07
CA TYR A 121 26.02 18.56 -22.87
C TYR A 121 24.99 17.61 -22.23
N ARG A 122 24.56 17.88 -21.00
CA ARG A 122 23.51 17.12 -20.31
C ARG A 122 22.20 17.90 -20.18
N LEU A 123 21.10 17.15 -20.04
CA LEU A 123 19.77 17.71 -19.92
C LEU A 123 19.51 18.27 -18.52
N SER A 124 18.55 19.18 -18.40
CA SER A 124 18.00 19.61 -17.12
C SER A 124 16.57 19.10 -16.96
N CYS A 125 16.17 18.84 -15.71
CA CYS A 125 14.82 18.40 -15.37
C CYS A 125 14.30 19.04 -14.08
N VAL A 126 12.99 19.00 -13.91
CA VAL A 126 12.24 19.47 -12.74
C VAL A 126 11.05 18.53 -12.49
N ALA A 127 10.69 18.29 -11.23
CA ALA A 127 9.52 17.50 -10.86
C ALA A 127 8.42 18.37 -10.23
N PHE A 128 7.23 18.35 -10.80
CA PHE A 128 6.03 19.00 -10.28
C PHE A 128 5.10 17.98 -9.60
N HIS A 129 4.36 18.37 -8.56
CA HIS A 129 3.22 17.56 -8.09
C HIS A 129 2.08 17.63 -9.13
N ALA A 130 1.11 16.72 -9.08
CA ALA A 130 -0.05 16.74 -10.01
C ALA A 130 -1.30 17.46 -9.46
N PHE A 131 -1.24 18.10 -8.29
CA PHE A 131 -2.42 18.76 -7.71
C PHE A 131 -2.75 20.07 -8.45
N THR A 132 -3.53 19.99 -9.53
CA THR A 132 -3.83 21.15 -10.41
C THR A 132 -4.76 22.19 -9.78
N TRP A 133 -5.36 21.87 -8.63
CA TRP A 133 -6.08 22.85 -7.81
C TRP A 133 -5.16 23.73 -6.96
N GLU A 134 -3.86 23.44 -6.88
CA GLU A 134 -2.87 24.23 -6.15
C GLU A 134 -1.93 25.01 -7.09
N LYS A 135 -1.07 25.86 -6.51
CA LYS A 135 0.09 26.40 -7.22
C LYS A 135 1.06 25.26 -7.59
N PRO A 136 1.83 25.36 -8.69
CA PRO A 136 1.89 26.50 -9.62
C PRO A 136 0.73 26.55 -10.62
N TYR A 137 -0.10 25.52 -10.73
CA TYR A 137 -1.17 25.41 -11.74
C TYR A 137 -2.24 26.51 -11.66
N LYS A 138 -2.42 27.11 -10.47
CA LYS A 138 -3.28 28.27 -10.21
C LYS A 138 -2.57 29.63 -10.22
N GLN A 139 -1.27 29.70 -10.52
CA GLN A 139 -0.57 30.98 -10.63
C GLN A 139 -0.87 31.69 -11.96
N ASN A 140 -0.73 33.02 -11.97
CA ASN A 140 -1.02 33.86 -13.14
C ASN A 140 -0.11 33.63 -14.35
N SER A 141 1.02 32.93 -14.16
CA SER A 141 2.03 32.69 -15.17
C SER A 141 2.35 31.20 -15.25
N LYS A 142 2.65 30.70 -16.45
CA LYS A 142 3.17 29.34 -16.70
C LYS A 142 4.68 29.33 -16.94
N GLU A 143 5.39 30.42 -16.63
CA GLU A 143 6.81 30.56 -17.00
C GLU A 143 7.72 29.49 -16.37
N MET A 144 7.37 28.99 -15.18
CA MET A 144 8.13 27.92 -14.50
C MET A 144 8.20 26.63 -15.32
N PHE A 145 7.15 26.32 -16.10
CA PHE A 145 7.10 25.17 -16.99
C PHE A 145 7.96 25.36 -18.25
N ASN A 146 8.69 26.46 -18.39
CA ASN A 146 9.55 26.74 -19.55
C ASN A 146 11.03 26.89 -19.17
N ILE A 147 11.41 26.56 -17.94
CA ILE A 147 12.78 26.72 -17.43
C ILE A 147 13.67 25.55 -17.86
N SER A 148 13.40 24.33 -17.38
CA SER A 148 14.23 23.15 -17.67
C SER A 148 13.94 22.52 -19.04
N ASP A 149 14.80 21.61 -19.49
CA ASP A 149 14.63 20.90 -20.76
C ASP A 149 13.48 19.90 -20.70
N ILE A 150 13.33 19.19 -19.57
CA ILE A 150 12.28 18.20 -19.32
C ILE A 150 11.43 18.64 -18.13
N ASN A 151 10.11 18.65 -18.31
CA ASN A 151 9.17 18.82 -17.19
C ASN A 151 8.64 17.46 -16.79
N ALA A 152 8.92 17.06 -15.55
CA ALA A 152 8.37 15.85 -14.99
C ALA A 152 7.22 16.14 -14.04
N VAL A 153 6.33 15.16 -13.86
CA VAL A 153 5.19 15.26 -12.95
C VAL A 153 5.09 14.00 -12.08
N ASN A 154 4.76 14.19 -10.81
CA ASN A 154 4.45 13.15 -9.83
C ASN A 154 2.93 12.98 -9.77
N VAL A 155 2.42 11.80 -10.15
CA VAL A 155 0.97 11.56 -10.31
C VAL A 155 0.53 10.38 -9.44
N TYR A 156 -0.50 10.63 -8.63
CA TYR A 156 -1.06 9.67 -7.66
C TYR A 156 -2.60 9.63 -7.71
N GLU A 157 -3.19 9.97 -8.87
CA GLU A 157 -4.60 9.72 -9.15
C GLU A 157 -4.92 8.23 -8.92
N SER A 158 -6.08 7.94 -8.33
CA SER A 158 -6.46 6.61 -7.84
C SER A 158 -5.76 6.15 -6.56
N TRP A 159 -4.92 6.99 -5.93
CA TRP A 159 -4.31 6.70 -4.63
C TRP A 159 -4.66 7.74 -3.56
N TYR A 160 -4.09 8.95 -3.64
CA TYR A 160 -4.36 10.01 -2.66
C TYR A 160 -5.66 10.76 -2.92
N HIS A 161 -6.06 10.85 -4.19
CA HIS A 161 -7.30 11.45 -4.65
C HIS A 161 -7.77 10.75 -5.93
N GLY A 162 -8.99 11.06 -6.36
CA GLY A 162 -9.56 10.54 -7.61
C GLY A 162 -9.77 9.03 -7.61
N ASN A 163 -9.80 8.44 -8.80
CA ASN A 163 -9.97 7.00 -9.03
C ASN A 163 -9.36 6.63 -10.39
N PHE A 164 -9.44 5.37 -10.82
CA PHE A 164 -8.83 4.95 -12.09
C PHE A 164 -9.25 5.80 -13.31
N SER A 165 -10.47 6.33 -13.34
CA SER A 165 -10.94 7.17 -14.45
C SER A 165 -10.32 8.57 -14.48
N THR A 166 -9.70 9.04 -13.39
CA THR A 166 -9.07 10.37 -13.32
C THR A 166 -7.59 10.37 -13.74
N ILE A 167 -6.99 9.19 -13.93
CA ILE A 167 -5.58 9.04 -14.35
C ILE A 167 -5.34 9.64 -15.74
N THR A 168 -6.12 9.23 -16.75
CA THR A 168 -5.98 9.72 -18.14
C THR A 168 -6.17 11.24 -18.23
N PRO A 169 -7.25 11.83 -17.67
CA PRO A 169 -7.44 13.28 -17.64
C PRO A 169 -6.27 14.05 -17.03
N MET A 170 -5.62 13.52 -16.00
CA MET A 170 -4.49 14.20 -15.37
C MET A 170 -3.29 14.29 -16.33
N PHE A 171 -2.93 13.20 -17.01
CA PHE A 171 -1.83 13.27 -17.99
C PHE A 171 -2.13 14.24 -19.14
N ASP A 172 -3.40 14.33 -19.56
CA ASP A 172 -3.84 15.28 -20.58
C ASP A 172 -3.85 16.73 -20.07
N GLU A 173 -4.20 16.95 -18.80
CA GLU A 173 -4.17 18.28 -18.19
C GLU A 173 -2.73 18.78 -18.03
N PHE A 174 -1.78 17.94 -17.60
CA PHE A 174 -0.38 18.34 -17.45
C PHE A 174 0.26 18.78 -18.77
N ARG A 175 -0.15 18.18 -19.90
CA ARG A 175 0.24 18.60 -21.25
C ARG A 175 -0.10 20.07 -21.52
N ASN A 176 -1.20 20.59 -20.96
CA ASN A 176 -1.59 21.99 -21.12
C ASN A 176 -0.70 22.96 -20.33
N TYR A 177 0.12 22.47 -19.41
CA TYR A 177 1.10 23.29 -18.69
C TYR A 177 2.49 23.15 -19.32
N SER A 178 2.89 21.93 -19.67
CA SER A 178 4.14 21.62 -20.37
C SER A 178 3.97 21.54 -21.89
N GLU A 179 3.49 22.62 -22.50
CA GLU A 179 3.17 22.66 -23.94
C GLU A 179 4.43 22.50 -24.82
N ASN A 180 5.54 23.12 -24.43
CA ASN A 180 6.75 23.25 -25.26
C ASN A 180 7.90 22.30 -24.87
N LYS A 181 7.77 21.60 -23.74
CA LYS A 181 8.82 20.73 -23.20
C LYS A 181 8.36 19.27 -23.21
N PRO A 182 9.26 18.32 -23.50
CA PRO A 182 8.98 16.90 -23.28
C PRO A 182 8.54 16.65 -21.84
N ARG A 183 7.61 15.71 -21.67
CA ARG A 183 7.07 15.34 -20.36
C ARG A 183 7.75 14.10 -19.83
N PHE A 184 7.79 13.93 -18.52
CA PHE A 184 8.26 12.73 -17.86
C PHE A 184 7.34 12.43 -16.66
N LEU A 185 7.11 11.17 -16.33
CA LEU A 185 6.39 10.80 -15.10
C LEU A 185 7.42 10.48 -14.03
N SER A 186 7.74 11.44 -13.16
CA SER A 186 8.85 11.32 -12.20
C SER A 186 8.53 10.44 -11.00
N GLU A 187 7.25 10.32 -10.65
CA GLU A 187 6.76 9.43 -9.60
C GLU A 187 5.35 8.96 -9.89
N PHE A 188 5.11 7.68 -9.60
CA PHE A 188 3.81 7.09 -9.39
C PHE A 188 3.98 5.84 -8.52
N GLY A 189 3.01 5.56 -7.65
CA GLY A 189 3.05 4.35 -6.83
C GLY A 189 1.91 4.27 -5.82
N ALA A 190 1.49 3.05 -5.53
CA ALA A 190 0.53 2.71 -4.48
C ALA A 190 1.22 1.84 -3.41
N GLY A 191 0.82 2.03 -2.15
CA GLY A 191 1.43 1.32 -1.02
C GLY A 191 0.91 -0.12 -0.92
N SER A 192 1.75 -1.04 -0.44
CA SER A 192 1.37 -2.43 -0.20
C SER A 192 1.94 -3.02 1.09
N ASP A 193 1.22 -3.98 1.66
CA ASP A 193 1.59 -4.80 2.80
C ASP A 193 1.34 -6.28 2.44
N GLU A 194 2.40 -7.08 2.42
CA GLU A 194 2.38 -8.54 2.16
C GLU A 194 1.52 -9.33 3.16
N ARG A 195 1.00 -8.69 4.20
CA ARG A 195 0.09 -9.30 5.17
C ARG A 195 -1.38 -9.11 4.80
N VAL A 196 -1.70 -8.18 3.90
CA VAL A 196 -3.06 -7.78 3.55
C VAL A 196 -3.36 -8.19 2.12
N HIS A 197 -4.37 -9.04 1.94
CA HIS A 197 -4.73 -9.55 0.62
C HIS A 197 -6.24 -9.48 0.37
N THR A 198 -6.62 -9.35 -0.90
CA THR A 198 -8.02 -9.23 -1.29
C THR A 198 -8.29 -9.82 -2.67
N TYR A 199 -9.52 -10.27 -2.90
CA TYR A 199 -10.01 -10.60 -4.24
C TYR A 199 -10.77 -9.44 -4.89
N SER A 200 -10.95 -8.32 -4.20
CA SER A 200 -11.67 -7.14 -4.67
C SER A 200 -10.97 -5.85 -4.20
N PRO A 201 -9.82 -5.52 -4.80
CA PRO A 201 -8.95 -4.44 -4.33
C PRO A 201 -9.63 -3.08 -4.36
N ARG A 202 -9.41 -2.28 -3.32
CA ARG A 202 -9.92 -0.92 -3.16
C ARG A 202 -8.77 0.04 -2.86
N THR A 203 -8.92 1.30 -3.28
CA THR A 203 -7.91 2.32 -2.97
C THR A 203 -7.69 2.40 -1.46
N PHE A 204 -6.43 2.47 -1.06
CA PHE A 204 -6.00 2.60 0.33
C PHE A 204 -6.22 1.35 1.23
N ASP A 205 -6.49 0.18 0.64
CA ASP A 205 -6.50 -1.09 1.40
C ASP A 205 -5.10 -1.65 1.70
N PHE A 206 -4.06 -1.12 1.02
CA PHE A 206 -2.65 -1.57 1.10
C PHE A 206 -2.42 -3.02 0.67
N SER A 207 -3.30 -3.58 -0.15
CA SER A 207 -3.09 -4.90 -0.74
C SER A 207 -2.09 -4.88 -1.91
N PRO A 208 -1.24 -5.91 -2.09
CA PRO A 208 -0.48 -6.11 -3.32
C PRO A 208 -1.37 -6.20 -4.57
N GLU A 209 -2.61 -6.68 -4.43
CA GLU A 209 -3.59 -6.70 -5.53
C GLU A 209 -3.99 -5.31 -6.01
N PHE A 210 -4.20 -4.35 -5.10
CA PHE A 210 -4.43 -2.95 -5.47
C PHE A 210 -3.17 -2.33 -6.09
N GLN A 211 -2.00 -2.61 -5.52
CA GLN A 211 -0.73 -2.13 -6.08
C GLN A 211 -0.53 -2.63 -7.52
N LEU A 212 -0.83 -3.90 -7.80
CA LEU A 212 -0.81 -4.45 -9.16
C LEU A 212 -1.79 -3.73 -10.09
N ALA A 213 -3.05 -3.58 -9.67
CA ALA A 213 -4.07 -2.88 -10.46
C ALA A 213 -3.67 -1.43 -10.79
N PHE A 214 -3.11 -0.70 -9.82
CA PHE A 214 -2.58 0.65 -9.99
C PHE A 214 -1.46 0.70 -11.04
N ASN A 215 -0.42 -0.12 -10.87
CA ASN A 215 0.74 -0.09 -11.77
C ASN A 215 0.38 -0.53 -13.18
N ARG A 216 -0.52 -1.52 -13.33
CA ARG A 216 -1.04 -1.95 -14.64
C ARG A 216 -1.60 -0.78 -15.43
N GLU A 217 -2.47 0.04 -14.82
CA GLU A 217 -3.08 1.18 -15.50
C GLU A 217 -2.03 2.24 -15.87
N TYR A 218 -1.15 2.61 -14.93
CA TYR A 218 -0.12 3.63 -15.18
C TYR A 218 0.86 3.23 -16.28
N ILE A 219 1.36 1.98 -16.28
CA ILE A 219 2.28 1.52 -17.33
C ILE A 219 1.55 1.49 -18.69
N ASN A 220 0.29 1.03 -18.75
CA ASN A 220 -0.49 1.05 -20.00
C ASN A 220 -0.67 2.47 -20.55
N GLN A 221 -0.89 3.46 -19.68
CA GLN A 221 -0.93 4.87 -20.07
C GLN A 221 0.42 5.33 -20.62
N MET A 222 1.52 5.06 -19.92
CA MET A 222 2.84 5.54 -20.33
C MET A 222 3.32 4.92 -21.65
N GLU A 223 3.12 3.61 -21.84
CA GLU A 223 3.50 2.91 -23.07
C GLU A 223 2.69 3.37 -24.31
N SER A 224 1.56 4.04 -24.12
CA SER A 224 0.74 4.60 -25.19
C SER A 224 0.92 6.12 -25.42
N ARG A 225 1.81 6.78 -24.65
CA ARG A 225 2.01 8.23 -24.65
C ARG A 225 3.44 8.62 -25.07
N PRO A 226 3.73 8.74 -26.38
CA PRO A 226 5.07 9.08 -26.86
C PRO A 226 5.53 10.50 -26.49
N ASP A 227 4.63 11.36 -26.04
CA ASP A 227 4.94 12.70 -25.51
C ASP A 227 5.52 12.69 -24.08
N TYR A 228 5.38 11.58 -23.38
CA TYR A 228 6.12 11.27 -22.17
C TYR A 228 7.38 10.48 -22.54
N VAL A 229 8.56 11.09 -22.36
CA VAL A 229 9.83 10.50 -22.79
C VAL A 229 10.32 9.39 -21.85
N GLY A 230 9.67 9.24 -20.70
CA GLY A 230 9.92 8.17 -19.74
C GLY A 230 9.07 8.32 -18.49
N TYR A 231 9.16 7.30 -17.63
CA TYR A 231 8.44 7.22 -16.37
C TYR A 231 9.29 6.50 -15.32
N SER A 232 9.11 6.84 -14.05
CA SER A 232 9.86 6.31 -12.93
C SER A 232 8.92 5.90 -11.81
N ILE A 233 9.02 4.64 -11.40
CA ILE A 233 8.31 4.12 -10.24
C ILE A 233 8.72 4.88 -8.98
N TRP A 234 7.77 5.09 -8.08
CA TRP A 234 8.02 5.56 -6.73
C TRP A 234 7.57 4.50 -5.73
N ASN A 235 8.47 3.70 -5.15
CA ASN A 235 9.93 3.73 -5.27
C ASN A 235 10.46 2.31 -5.55
N LEU A 236 11.77 2.14 -5.74
CA LEU A 236 12.37 0.82 -5.76
C LEU A 236 12.19 0.10 -4.42
N ILE A 237 12.44 0.81 -3.31
CA ILE A 237 12.41 0.25 -1.95
C ILE A 237 11.31 0.90 -1.10
N ASP A 238 10.76 0.14 -0.17
CA ASP A 238 10.13 0.75 1.00
C ASP A 238 11.19 1.47 1.84
N PHE A 239 10.89 2.68 2.32
CA PHE A 239 11.87 3.52 3.02
C PHE A 239 11.30 4.15 4.28
N GLN A 240 12.17 4.36 5.27
CA GLN A 240 11.82 4.83 6.61
C GLN A 240 11.56 6.34 6.61
N VAL A 241 10.37 6.74 7.07
CA VAL A 241 9.95 8.14 7.22
C VAL A 241 9.12 8.26 8.48
N ASP A 242 9.69 8.86 9.52
CA ASP A 242 8.99 9.13 10.77
C ASP A 242 7.71 9.94 10.52
N GLY A 243 6.62 9.56 11.18
CA GLY A 243 5.32 10.21 11.08
C GLY A 243 4.41 9.70 9.96
N ARG A 244 4.87 8.80 9.07
CA ARG A 244 3.92 8.05 8.22
C ARG A 244 3.17 7.02 9.07
N GLY A 245 1.86 6.91 8.87
CA GLY A 245 1.04 5.88 9.50
C GLY A 245 0.79 4.71 8.55
N ASP A 246 -0.48 4.42 8.32
CA ASP A 246 -1.00 3.33 7.49
C ASP A 246 -0.57 1.94 8.02
N SER A 247 -0.63 0.90 7.19
CA SER A 247 -0.46 -0.50 7.64
C SER A 247 0.92 -0.87 8.21
N LYS A 248 1.97 -0.14 7.82
CA LYS A 248 3.34 -0.23 8.35
C LYS A 248 3.82 1.19 8.72
N PRO A 249 3.60 1.67 9.95
CA PRO A 249 3.94 3.01 10.37
C PRO A 249 5.45 3.25 10.32
N ASN A 250 5.80 4.53 10.20
CA ASN A 250 7.14 5.06 9.97
C ASN A 250 7.80 4.55 8.67
N LEU A 251 7.00 4.04 7.73
CA LEU A 251 7.47 3.48 6.47
C LEU A 251 6.62 4.01 5.30
N ASN A 252 7.27 4.34 4.20
CA ASN A 252 6.60 4.46 2.91
C ASN A 252 6.58 3.08 2.24
N GLN A 253 5.38 2.61 1.92
CA GLN A 253 5.12 1.23 1.51
C GLN A 253 5.00 1.02 -0.01
N LYS A 254 5.39 2.00 -0.83
CA LYS A 254 5.20 1.95 -2.29
C LYS A 254 6.30 1.19 -3.02
N GLY A 255 7.27 0.62 -2.32
CA GLY A 255 8.42 -0.06 -2.89
C GLY A 255 8.04 -1.28 -3.70
N MET A 256 8.84 -1.58 -4.73
CA MET A 256 8.85 -2.88 -5.40
C MET A 256 9.58 -3.94 -4.56
N LEU A 257 10.48 -3.46 -3.71
CA LEU A 257 11.20 -4.21 -2.71
C LEU A 257 10.75 -3.77 -1.31
N THR A 258 10.79 -4.69 -0.35
CA THR A 258 10.67 -4.36 1.07
C THR A 258 11.87 -3.53 1.55
N SER A 259 11.78 -2.97 2.75
CA SER A 259 12.86 -2.17 3.36
C SER A 259 14.14 -2.97 3.63
N ASP A 260 14.03 -4.31 3.68
CA ASP A 260 15.12 -5.28 3.74
C ASP A 260 15.41 -5.99 2.39
N ARG A 261 15.00 -5.39 1.26
CA ARG A 261 15.33 -5.79 -0.13
C ARG A 261 14.74 -7.11 -0.62
N LYS A 262 13.70 -7.64 0.03
CA LYS A 262 12.93 -8.76 -0.52
C LYS A 262 12.08 -8.27 -1.69
N LYS A 263 12.07 -9.04 -2.78
CA LYS A 263 11.24 -8.78 -3.96
C LYS A 263 9.77 -9.00 -3.58
N LYS A 264 8.95 -7.96 -3.68
CA LYS A 264 7.49 -8.10 -3.57
C LYS A 264 6.94 -8.62 -4.89
N GLU A 265 5.68 -9.06 -4.88
CA GLU A 265 5.02 -9.55 -6.09
C GLU A 265 5.03 -8.54 -7.25
N ILE A 266 4.87 -7.25 -6.95
CA ILE A 266 4.87 -6.18 -7.97
C ILE A 266 6.21 -6.10 -8.73
N TYR A 267 7.33 -6.50 -8.13
CA TYR A 267 8.63 -6.55 -8.79
C TYR A 267 8.61 -7.49 -10.00
N TYR A 268 7.96 -8.65 -9.87
CA TYR A 268 7.86 -9.65 -10.93
C TYR A 268 6.93 -9.20 -12.06
N TYR A 269 5.92 -8.37 -11.76
CA TYR A 269 5.11 -7.73 -12.80
C TYR A 269 5.96 -6.78 -13.65
N TYR A 270 6.80 -5.95 -13.02
CA TYR A 270 7.74 -5.10 -13.76
C TYR A 270 8.74 -5.92 -14.58
N GLN A 271 9.25 -7.04 -14.07
CA GLN A 271 10.06 -7.96 -14.86
C GLN A 271 9.33 -8.47 -16.11
N ALA A 272 8.06 -8.85 -15.99
CA ALA A 272 7.26 -9.30 -17.13
C ALA A 272 7.02 -8.19 -18.17
N ARG A 273 6.92 -6.93 -17.73
CA ARG A 273 6.70 -5.76 -18.62
C ARG A 273 7.98 -5.24 -19.27
N TRP A 274 9.11 -5.30 -18.57
CA TRP A 274 10.33 -4.58 -18.97
C TRP A 274 11.51 -5.48 -19.33
N SER A 275 11.66 -6.63 -18.65
CA SER A 275 12.81 -7.48 -18.86
C SER A 275 12.75 -8.18 -20.22
N LYS A 276 13.91 -8.26 -20.87
CA LYS A 276 14.10 -9.06 -22.10
C LYS A 276 14.42 -10.52 -21.80
N GLU A 277 14.85 -10.81 -20.57
CA GLU A 277 15.14 -12.18 -20.15
C GLU A 277 13.83 -12.95 -19.99
N PRO A 278 13.66 -14.12 -20.64
CA PRO A 278 12.44 -14.91 -20.52
C PRO A 278 12.09 -15.22 -19.07
N MET A 279 10.87 -14.89 -18.63
CA MET A 279 10.44 -15.08 -17.25
C MET A 279 8.99 -15.55 -17.12
N ILE A 280 8.68 -16.19 -16.00
CA ILE A 280 7.34 -16.60 -15.57
C ILE A 280 7.27 -16.55 -14.04
N HIS A 281 6.15 -16.08 -13.47
CA HIS A 281 5.93 -16.00 -12.03
C HIS A 281 4.43 -16.09 -11.70
N ILE A 282 4.04 -16.98 -10.80
CA ILE A 282 2.65 -17.10 -10.31
C ILE A 282 2.43 -16.08 -9.19
N PHE A 283 1.53 -15.13 -9.41
CA PHE A 283 1.20 -14.09 -8.43
C PHE A 283 0.54 -14.68 -7.17
N GLY A 284 1.02 -14.26 -6.00
CA GLY A 284 0.54 -14.65 -4.67
C GLY A 284 1.53 -15.46 -3.85
N ALA A 285 2.85 -15.30 -4.07
CA ALA A 285 3.88 -15.97 -3.26
C ALA A 285 3.96 -15.42 -1.81
N ASP A 286 3.47 -14.22 -1.57
CA ASP A 286 3.23 -13.62 -0.26
C ASP A 286 1.92 -14.08 0.39
N TRP A 287 1.02 -14.75 -0.35
CA TRP A 287 -0.27 -15.27 0.14
C TRP A 287 -0.41 -16.79 0.00
N THR A 288 0.45 -17.53 0.68
CA THR A 288 0.52 -19.01 0.58
C THR A 288 -0.37 -19.75 1.58
N GLU A 289 -0.76 -19.11 2.68
CA GLU A 289 -1.72 -19.64 3.66
C GLU A 289 -3.02 -18.84 3.54
N ARG A 290 -4.11 -19.51 3.17
CA ARG A 290 -5.40 -18.88 2.87
C ARG A 290 -6.51 -19.55 3.66
N VAL A 291 -7.45 -18.75 4.13
CA VAL A 291 -8.71 -19.22 4.72
C VAL A 291 -9.84 -18.56 3.97
N MET A 292 -10.81 -19.34 3.51
CA MET A 292 -11.93 -18.87 2.70
C MET A 292 -13.24 -19.40 3.23
N VAL A 293 -14.23 -18.52 3.39
CA VAL A 293 -15.59 -18.95 3.69
C VAL A 293 -16.18 -19.62 2.45
N CYS A 294 -16.45 -20.93 2.52
CA CYS A 294 -16.94 -21.72 1.41
C CYS A 294 -17.76 -22.91 1.91
N ASP A 295 -19.01 -23.05 1.42
CA ASP A 295 -19.89 -24.18 1.75
C ASP A 295 -19.72 -25.38 0.79
N GLY A 296 -18.96 -25.20 -0.29
CA GLY A 296 -18.70 -26.23 -1.28
C GLY A 296 -17.38 -26.97 -1.05
N GLU A 297 -17.16 -28.04 -1.82
CA GLU A 297 -15.88 -28.77 -1.82
C GLU A 297 -14.75 -28.00 -2.53
N VAL A 298 -15.11 -27.00 -3.33
CA VAL A 298 -14.18 -26.17 -4.11
C VAL A 298 -14.55 -24.69 -4.02
N SER A 299 -13.54 -23.83 -4.00
CA SER A 299 -13.65 -22.38 -4.13
C SER A 299 -13.01 -21.91 -5.44
N ARG A 300 -13.80 -21.30 -6.33
CA ARG A 300 -13.31 -20.73 -7.59
C ARG A 300 -12.74 -19.34 -7.32
N LEU A 301 -11.44 -19.17 -7.49
CA LEU A 301 -10.73 -17.91 -7.26
C LEU A 301 -9.79 -17.61 -8.43
N PRO A 302 -9.59 -16.32 -8.77
CA PRO A 302 -8.66 -15.94 -9.83
C PRO A 302 -7.21 -16.14 -9.37
N VAL A 303 -6.35 -16.53 -10.32
CA VAL A 303 -4.90 -16.55 -10.19
C VAL A 303 -4.29 -15.87 -11.40
N THR A 304 -3.41 -14.91 -11.16
CA THR A 304 -2.65 -14.23 -12.22
C THR A 304 -1.27 -14.87 -12.36
N VAL A 305 -0.81 -15.05 -13.59
CA VAL A 305 0.57 -15.44 -13.89
C VAL A 305 1.23 -14.34 -14.69
N PHE A 306 2.36 -13.83 -14.22
CA PHE A 306 3.19 -12.88 -14.94
C PHE A 306 4.14 -13.59 -15.88
N SER A 307 4.31 -13.06 -17.08
CA SER A 307 5.30 -13.53 -18.05
C SER A 307 5.53 -12.50 -19.15
N ASN A 308 6.72 -12.49 -19.75
CA ASN A 308 7.00 -11.77 -21.00
C ASN A 308 6.88 -12.68 -22.24
N GLN A 309 6.42 -13.92 -22.08
CA GLN A 309 6.15 -14.84 -23.18
C GLN A 309 4.76 -14.60 -23.78
N LYS A 310 4.44 -15.27 -24.91
CA LYS A 310 3.17 -15.04 -25.63
C LYS A 310 1.97 -15.73 -24.99
N GLU A 311 2.18 -16.87 -24.38
CA GLU A 311 1.16 -17.70 -23.76
C GLU A 311 1.73 -18.45 -22.56
N VAL A 312 0.88 -18.77 -21.60
CA VAL A 312 1.24 -19.55 -20.42
C VAL A 312 0.20 -20.65 -20.23
N GLU A 313 0.63 -21.85 -19.87
CA GLU A 313 -0.24 -22.92 -19.40
C GLU A 313 -0.16 -23.02 -17.88
N LEU A 314 -1.31 -23.08 -17.20
CA LEU A 314 -1.38 -23.28 -15.75
C LEU A 314 -1.89 -24.69 -15.44
N PHE A 315 -1.27 -25.34 -14.46
CA PHE A 315 -1.68 -26.63 -13.93
C PHE A 315 -2.06 -26.47 -12.46
N HIS A 316 -3.18 -27.08 -12.07
CA HIS A 316 -3.61 -27.20 -10.67
C HIS A 316 -3.65 -28.68 -10.29
N ASN A 317 -2.86 -29.06 -9.28
CA ASN A 317 -2.75 -30.45 -8.79
C ASN A 317 -2.48 -31.46 -9.93
N GLY A 318 -1.62 -31.07 -10.88
CA GLY A 318 -1.20 -31.90 -12.01
C GLY A 318 -2.17 -31.92 -13.19
N LYS A 319 -3.34 -31.27 -13.09
CA LYS A 319 -4.30 -31.12 -14.20
C LYS A 319 -4.12 -29.77 -14.87
N SER A 320 -4.04 -29.77 -16.20
CA SER A 320 -3.99 -28.52 -16.98
C SER A 320 -5.32 -27.77 -16.89
N LEU A 321 -5.24 -26.46 -16.70
CA LEU A 321 -6.34 -25.50 -16.80
C LEU A 321 -6.39 -24.84 -18.19
N GLY A 322 -5.53 -25.28 -19.12
CA GLY A 322 -5.39 -24.72 -20.46
C GLY A 322 -4.29 -23.67 -20.57
N SER A 323 -4.05 -23.24 -21.81
CA SER A 323 -3.10 -22.19 -22.16
C SER A 323 -3.83 -20.88 -22.43
N HIS A 324 -3.44 -19.81 -21.75
CA HIS A 324 -3.99 -18.47 -21.94
C HIS A 324 -2.95 -17.54 -22.58
N PRO A 325 -3.37 -16.64 -23.49
CA PRO A 325 -2.48 -15.63 -24.02
C PRO A 325 -2.08 -14.65 -22.93
N VAL A 326 -0.83 -14.20 -22.97
CA VAL A 326 -0.32 -13.16 -22.08
C VAL A 326 -0.64 -11.80 -22.69
N VAL A 327 -1.34 -10.96 -21.94
CA VAL A 327 -1.70 -9.60 -22.35
C VAL A 327 -1.14 -8.64 -21.32
N ASN A 328 -0.38 -7.63 -21.75
CA ASN A 328 0.24 -6.65 -20.85
C ASN A 328 1.01 -7.29 -19.69
N GLY A 329 1.77 -8.35 -19.98
CA GLY A 329 2.67 -9.02 -19.03
C GLY A 329 2.02 -10.07 -18.13
N GLU A 330 0.74 -10.37 -18.30
CA GLU A 330 0.03 -11.32 -17.42
C GLU A 330 -1.04 -12.17 -18.14
N ALA A 331 -1.43 -13.28 -17.50
CA ALA A 331 -2.57 -14.11 -17.87
C ALA A 331 -3.34 -14.54 -16.62
N GLU A 332 -4.67 -14.43 -16.64
CA GLU A 332 -5.53 -14.80 -15.51
C GLU A 332 -6.18 -16.17 -15.73
N PHE A 333 -6.31 -16.94 -14.65
CA PHE A 333 -6.91 -18.26 -14.64
C PHE A 333 -7.93 -18.39 -13.51
N ASP A 334 -9.03 -19.09 -13.78
CA ASP A 334 -9.94 -19.54 -12.74
C ASP A 334 -9.43 -20.85 -12.14
N VAL A 335 -9.06 -20.82 -10.86
CA VAL A 335 -8.59 -22.00 -10.13
C VAL A 335 -9.68 -22.45 -9.15
N PHE A 336 -10.00 -23.73 -9.16
CA PHE A 336 -10.98 -24.35 -8.27
C PHE A 336 -10.26 -24.96 -7.06
N PHE A 337 -9.87 -24.10 -6.13
CA PHE A 337 -9.13 -24.51 -4.93
C PHE A 337 -9.93 -25.50 -4.09
N VAL A 338 -9.26 -26.54 -3.61
CA VAL A 338 -9.81 -27.52 -2.65
C VAL A 338 -9.31 -27.21 -1.24
N ASP A 339 -9.96 -27.76 -0.22
CA ASP A 339 -9.43 -27.76 1.15
C ASP A 339 -8.08 -28.50 1.20
N GLY A 340 -7.12 -27.96 1.94
CA GLY A 340 -5.75 -28.45 2.05
C GLY A 340 -4.80 -27.90 0.98
N ASP A 341 -3.87 -28.76 0.54
CA ASP A 341 -2.77 -28.37 -0.34
C ASP A 341 -3.20 -28.22 -1.81
N ASN A 342 -2.84 -27.08 -2.40
CA ASN A 342 -3.08 -26.76 -3.79
C ASN A 342 -1.75 -26.41 -4.45
N ARG A 343 -1.28 -27.27 -5.35
CA ARG A 343 -0.07 -27.04 -6.14
C ARG A 343 -0.41 -26.43 -7.48
N LEU A 344 0.01 -25.19 -7.67
CA LEU A 344 -0.01 -24.49 -8.94
C LEU A 344 1.34 -24.64 -9.63
N LYS A 345 1.32 -24.90 -10.93
CA LYS A 345 2.51 -24.95 -11.77
C LYS A 345 2.21 -24.22 -13.07
N ALA A 346 2.93 -23.14 -13.35
CA ALA A 346 2.83 -22.41 -14.60
C ALA A 346 3.99 -22.81 -15.51
N ARG A 347 3.73 -22.90 -16.82
CA ARG A 347 4.73 -23.31 -17.81
C ARG A 347 4.62 -22.49 -19.10
N CYS A 348 5.77 -22.11 -19.65
CA CYS A 348 5.91 -21.63 -21.02
C CYS A 348 7.21 -22.14 -21.63
N GLY A 349 7.11 -23.11 -22.56
CA GLY A 349 8.29 -23.80 -23.09
C GLY A 349 9.06 -24.50 -21.97
N GLU A 350 10.34 -24.13 -21.80
CA GLU A 350 11.22 -24.62 -20.73
C GLU A 350 11.11 -23.82 -19.41
N LEU A 351 10.40 -22.67 -19.42
CA LEU A 351 10.17 -21.89 -18.21
C LEU A 351 9.10 -22.53 -17.34
N GLU A 352 9.35 -22.58 -16.04
CA GLU A 352 8.44 -23.13 -15.05
C GLU A 352 8.50 -22.32 -13.76
N ASP A 353 7.33 -22.12 -13.16
CA ASP A 353 7.21 -21.65 -11.79
C ASP A 353 6.19 -22.51 -11.02
N ILE A 354 6.39 -22.68 -9.72
CA ILE A 354 5.59 -23.54 -8.85
C ILE A 354 5.23 -22.77 -7.58
N LEU A 355 3.93 -22.69 -7.29
CA LEU A 355 3.41 -22.10 -6.07
C LEU A 355 2.53 -23.13 -5.34
N ASN A 356 2.86 -23.42 -4.08
CA ASN A 356 2.03 -24.25 -3.22
C ASN A 356 1.23 -23.36 -2.27
N ILE A 357 -0.09 -23.55 -2.26
CA ILE A 357 -1.03 -22.79 -1.43
C ILE A 357 -1.73 -23.77 -0.49
N SER A 358 -1.64 -23.52 0.81
CA SER A 358 -2.47 -24.19 1.82
C SER A 358 -3.76 -23.41 1.96
N MET A 359 -4.87 -24.02 1.55
CA MET A 359 -6.21 -23.42 1.61
C MET A 359 -7.04 -24.10 2.71
N VAL A 360 -7.67 -23.31 3.57
CA VAL A 360 -8.69 -23.78 4.50
C VAL A 360 -10.05 -23.30 4.00
N LEU A 361 -10.90 -24.24 3.61
CA LEU A 361 -12.30 -23.96 3.30
C LEU A 361 -13.10 -24.03 4.60
N LEU A 362 -13.53 -22.86 5.07
CA LEU A 362 -14.31 -22.70 6.30
C LEU A 362 -15.81 -22.69 5.94
N PRO A 363 -16.61 -23.66 6.40
CA PRO A 363 -18.05 -23.63 6.20
C PRO A 363 -18.68 -22.38 6.82
N SER A 364 -19.66 -21.77 6.14
CA SER A 364 -20.38 -20.63 6.69
C SER A 364 -21.17 -20.99 7.95
N LYS A 365 -21.67 -22.23 8.03
CA LYS A 365 -22.38 -22.72 9.21
C LYS A 365 -21.40 -23.17 10.30
N LEU A 366 -21.60 -22.67 11.52
CA LEU A 366 -20.70 -22.94 12.64
C LEU A 366 -21.07 -24.18 13.47
N ALA A 367 -22.34 -24.60 13.45
CA ALA A 367 -22.87 -25.67 14.30
C ALA A 367 -22.08 -27.01 14.25
N ASP A 368 -21.50 -27.36 13.10
CA ASP A 368 -20.71 -28.59 12.91
C ASP A 368 -19.23 -28.31 12.58
N ASN A 369 -18.78 -27.08 12.78
CA ASN A 369 -17.47 -26.64 12.34
C ASN A 369 -16.37 -27.09 13.31
N LYS A 370 -15.73 -28.23 12.97
CA LYS A 370 -14.63 -28.81 13.76
C LYS A 370 -13.39 -27.92 13.83
N ARG A 371 -13.25 -26.94 12.93
CA ARG A 371 -12.11 -26.00 12.89
C ARG A 371 -12.24 -24.88 13.92
N LEU A 372 -13.35 -24.78 14.67
CA LEU A 372 -13.46 -23.82 15.78
C LEU A 372 -12.39 -24.05 16.88
N SER A 373 -11.83 -25.26 17.00
CA SER A 373 -10.68 -25.55 17.86
C SER A 373 -9.34 -25.04 17.30
N GLU A 374 -9.28 -24.67 16.02
CA GLU A 374 -8.13 -23.99 15.39
C GLU A 374 -8.22 -22.45 15.53
N GLY A 375 -9.37 -21.95 15.99
CA GLY A 375 -9.70 -20.55 16.21
C GLY A 375 -10.33 -19.87 14.99
N LEU A 376 -11.40 -19.11 15.22
CA LEU A 376 -12.01 -18.18 14.28
C LEU A 376 -11.51 -16.77 14.57
N TYR A 377 -10.85 -16.14 13.60
CA TYR A 377 -10.23 -14.81 13.73
C TYR A 377 -10.94 -13.87 12.76
N ILE A 378 -11.59 -12.83 13.28
CA ILE A 378 -12.42 -11.90 12.50
C ILE A 378 -11.84 -10.50 12.64
N ASN A 379 -11.45 -9.89 11.51
CA ASN A 379 -11.00 -8.51 11.46
C ASN A 379 -12.23 -7.59 11.36
N MET A 380 -12.68 -7.05 12.49
CA MET A 380 -13.96 -6.35 12.55
C MET A 380 -13.88 -4.99 11.84
N GLY A 381 -14.91 -4.66 11.07
CA GLY A 381 -14.90 -3.46 10.23
C GLY A 381 -13.99 -3.53 9.00
N GLN A 382 -13.40 -4.68 8.71
CA GLN A 382 -12.74 -4.96 7.44
C GLN A 382 -13.60 -5.96 6.65
N ASP A 383 -14.25 -5.54 5.57
CA ASP A 383 -15.24 -6.35 4.84
C ASP A 383 -14.73 -6.97 3.52
N HIS A 384 -13.48 -6.69 3.12
CA HIS A 384 -12.96 -7.11 1.81
C HIS A 384 -11.51 -7.59 1.83
N CYS A 385 -10.77 -7.45 2.92
CA CYS A 385 -9.38 -7.90 3.03
C CYS A 385 -9.17 -8.97 4.09
N TYR A 386 -8.29 -9.92 3.77
CA TYR A 386 -7.71 -10.89 4.69
C TYR A 386 -6.43 -10.29 5.27
N PHE A 387 -6.20 -10.48 6.56
CA PHE A 387 -4.97 -10.05 7.23
C PHE A 387 -4.28 -11.24 7.90
N THR A 388 -3.04 -11.54 7.51
CA THR A 388 -2.28 -12.64 8.12
C THR A 388 -1.32 -12.11 9.17
N ASP A 389 -1.51 -12.54 10.42
CA ASP A 389 -0.56 -12.27 11.49
C ASP A 389 0.75 -13.03 11.22
N PRO A 390 1.89 -12.34 11.03
CA PRO A 390 3.14 -12.98 10.66
C PRO A 390 3.77 -13.80 11.79
N LEU A 391 3.40 -13.55 13.05
CA LEU A 391 3.97 -14.23 14.22
C LEU A 391 3.28 -15.56 14.49
N ILE A 392 1.94 -15.57 14.50
CA ILE A 392 1.17 -16.78 14.81
C ILE A 392 0.66 -17.52 13.57
N ARG A 393 0.86 -16.94 12.36
CA ARG A 393 0.46 -17.53 11.07
C ARG A 393 -1.04 -17.83 11.02
N LYS A 394 -1.84 -16.89 11.53
CA LYS A 394 -3.31 -16.96 11.51
C LYS A 394 -3.88 -15.85 10.66
N THR A 395 -4.84 -16.19 9.82
CA THR A 395 -5.55 -15.25 8.97
C THR A 395 -6.78 -14.73 9.70
N TRP A 396 -6.82 -13.42 9.91
CA TRP A 396 -7.99 -12.66 10.28
C TRP A 396 -8.86 -12.46 9.05
N LEU A 397 -10.07 -13.02 9.10
CA LEU A 397 -11.05 -13.01 8.02
C LEU A 397 -11.74 -11.65 7.90
N PRO A 398 -12.18 -11.29 6.68
CA PRO A 398 -13.14 -10.20 6.52
C PRO A 398 -14.39 -10.41 7.38
N ASP A 399 -14.85 -9.35 8.00
CA ASP A 399 -16.11 -9.26 8.73
C ASP A 399 -17.32 -9.35 7.80
N GLN A 400 -18.49 -9.69 8.35
CA GLN A 400 -19.72 -9.81 7.59
C GLN A 400 -20.97 -9.55 8.45
N PRO A 401 -22.10 -9.16 7.83
CA PRO A 401 -23.39 -9.15 8.52
C PRO A 401 -23.79 -10.56 8.97
N TYR A 402 -24.44 -10.66 10.13
CA TYR A 402 -24.95 -11.92 10.65
C TYR A 402 -25.89 -12.61 9.67
N ARG A 403 -25.71 -13.93 9.54
CA ARG A 403 -26.62 -14.84 8.83
C ARG A 403 -27.00 -16.00 9.75
N PRO A 404 -28.26 -16.44 9.77
CA PRO A 404 -28.67 -17.57 10.60
C PRO A 404 -27.82 -18.83 10.34
N GLY A 405 -27.29 -19.42 11.41
CA GLY A 405 -26.36 -20.55 11.41
C GLY A 405 -24.88 -20.17 11.30
N SER A 406 -24.56 -18.90 11.06
CA SER A 406 -23.20 -18.36 10.83
C SER A 406 -22.81 -17.38 11.94
N TRP A 407 -21.85 -16.50 11.66
CA TRP A 407 -21.48 -15.35 12.48
C TRP A 407 -21.74 -14.02 11.77
N GLY A 408 -21.69 -12.94 12.53
CA GLY A 408 -21.59 -11.57 12.00
C GLY A 408 -22.17 -10.50 12.93
N TYR A 409 -22.02 -9.25 12.51
CA TYR A 409 -22.65 -8.12 13.18
C TYR A 409 -24.15 -8.02 12.86
N VAL A 410 -24.96 -7.61 13.83
CA VAL A 410 -26.41 -7.44 13.65
C VAL A 410 -26.74 -6.04 13.14
N ASP A 411 -26.00 -5.04 13.62
CA ASP A 411 -26.18 -3.62 13.34
C ASP A 411 -24.83 -2.88 13.42
N GLY A 412 -24.86 -1.55 13.41
CA GLY A 412 -23.65 -0.74 13.25
C GLY A 412 -23.07 -0.84 11.83
N LYS A 413 -21.84 -0.36 11.65
CA LYS A 413 -21.15 -0.43 10.36
C LYS A 413 -19.63 -0.38 10.51
N PRO A 414 -18.88 -0.95 9.54
CA PRO A 414 -17.47 -0.61 9.34
C PRO A 414 -17.30 0.90 9.24
N PHE A 415 -16.26 1.44 9.90
CA PHE A 415 -15.92 2.84 9.72
C PHE A 415 -15.24 3.07 8.37
N ASN A 416 -15.80 3.94 7.54
CA ASN A 416 -15.21 4.33 6.25
C ASN A 416 -15.54 5.78 5.86
N SER A 417 -15.83 6.64 6.83
CA SER A 417 -16.16 8.04 6.57
C SER A 417 -14.88 8.85 6.43
N TRP A 418 -14.70 9.53 5.29
CA TRP A 418 -13.60 10.44 5.00
C TRP A 418 -14.13 11.68 4.26
N PRO A 419 -14.91 12.53 4.95
CA PRO A 419 -15.76 13.54 4.31
C PRO A 419 -15.00 14.45 3.34
N GLY A 420 -15.53 14.59 2.12
CA GLY A 420 -14.96 15.48 1.10
C GLY A 420 -13.71 14.96 0.40
N SER A 421 -13.40 13.67 0.52
CA SER A 421 -12.29 13.01 -0.18
C SER A 421 -12.76 11.84 -1.05
N SER A 422 -11.90 11.36 -1.95
CA SER A 422 -12.16 10.13 -2.71
C SER A 422 -12.06 8.85 -1.87
N HIS A 423 -11.69 8.96 -0.59
CA HIS A 423 -11.63 7.83 0.35
C HIS A 423 -12.96 7.59 1.06
N ASP A 424 -13.93 8.53 0.98
CA ASP A 424 -15.23 8.40 1.65
C ASP A 424 -16.00 7.19 1.09
N GLY A 425 -16.37 6.27 1.98
CA GLY A 425 -17.03 5.00 1.62
C GLY A 425 -16.11 3.97 0.94
N VAL A 426 -14.83 4.28 0.74
CA VAL A 426 -13.86 3.40 0.05
C VAL A 426 -12.83 2.84 1.04
N ARG A 427 -12.20 3.72 1.82
CA ARG A 427 -11.17 3.35 2.81
C ARG A 427 -11.83 2.92 4.10
N ASN A 428 -11.72 1.64 4.44
CA ASN A 428 -12.10 1.15 5.76
C ASN A 428 -11.03 1.50 6.80
N GLY A 429 -11.47 1.93 7.98
CA GLY A 429 -10.59 2.25 9.10
C GLY A 429 -9.83 3.57 8.97
N ILE A 430 -8.92 3.76 9.92
CA ILE A 430 -7.97 4.88 9.97
C ILE A 430 -6.61 4.46 9.40
N GLY A 431 -5.61 5.34 9.46
CA GLY A 431 -4.22 4.97 9.15
C GLY A 431 -3.25 5.66 10.07
N THR A 432 -3.60 5.76 11.34
CA THR A 432 -2.67 6.24 12.36
C THR A 432 -1.94 5.04 12.96
N ASP A 433 -0.69 5.25 13.35
CA ASP A 433 0.07 4.30 14.15
C ASP A 433 -0.68 3.93 15.45
N ILE A 434 -0.93 2.64 15.68
CA ILE A 434 -1.54 2.12 16.89
C ILE A 434 -0.45 1.59 17.82
N LYS A 435 -0.29 2.25 18.96
CA LYS A 435 0.73 1.92 19.95
C LYS A 435 0.51 0.53 20.54
N GLY A 436 1.62 -0.17 20.80
CA GLY A 436 1.61 -1.44 21.53
C GLY A 436 1.25 -2.66 20.69
N THR A 437 1.17 -2.52 19.36
CA THR A 437 0.95 -3.64 18.44
C THR A 437 1.92 -3.59 17.25
N GLY A 438 2.05 -4.72 16.56
CA GLY A 438 2.62 -4.78 15.20
C GLY A 438 1.57 -5.19 14.16
N LEU A 439 0.30 -5.25 14.57
CA LEU A 439 -0.85 -5.73 13.80
C LEU A 439 -1.74 -4.55 13.39
N GLU A 440 -1.15 -3.47 12.90
CA GLU A 440 -1.89 -2.25 12.52
C GLU A 440 -3.12 -2.51 11.64
N PRO A 441 -3.08 -3.37 10.60
CA PRO A 441 -4.25 -3.61 9.76
C PRO A 441 -5.45 -4.23 10.52
N LEU A 442 -5.23 -4.84 11.69
CA LEU A 442 -6.29 -5.32 12.57
C LEU A 442 -6.85 -4.19 13.44
N TYR A 443 -5.98 -3.34 14.00
CA TYR A 443 -6.39 -2.29 14.95
C TYR A 443 -6.77 -0.96 14.30
N GLN A 444 -6.50 -0.78 13.01
CA GLN A 444 -6.90 0.41 12.25
C GLN A 444 -8.31 0.29 11.68
N THR A 445 -8.78 -0.92 11.38
CA THR A 445 -10.17 -1.21 11.02
C THR A 445 -10.99 -1.53 12.27
N PHE A 446 -12.27 -1.13 12.24
CA PHE A 446 -13.17 -1.37 13.34
C PHE A 446 -14.63 -1.24 12.92
N HIS A 447 -15.47 -1.98 13.64
CA HIS A 447 -16.92 -1.85 13.54
C HIS A 447 -17.39 -0.83 14.58
N MET A 448 -18.18 0.15 14.13
CA MET A 448 -18.65 1.25 14.96
C MET A 448 -20.17 1.17 15.15
N GLY A 449 -20.59 1.32 16.41
CA GLY A 449 -22.00 1.41 16.80
C GLY A 449 -22.77 0.09 16.67
N ALA A 450 -22.10 -1.06 16.70
CA ALA A 450 -22.81 -2.33 16.89
C ALA A 450 -23.38 -2.40 18.30
N THR A 451 -24.64 -2.81 18.42
CA THR A 451 -25.26 -3.20 19.70
C THR A 451 -25.21 -4.71 19.89
N ALA A 452 -25.06 -5.48 18.81
CA ALA A 452 -24.92 -6.93 18.89
C ALA A 452 -24.03 -7.55 17.80
N TYR A 453 -23.31 -8.60 18.18
CA TYR A 453 -22.57 -9.49 17.29
C TYR A 453 -22.91 -10.93 17.66
N ARG A 454 -23.21 -11.78 16.67
CA ARG A 454 -23.69 -13.14 16.92
C ARG A 454 -22.82 -14.17 16.25
N LEU A 455 -22.62 -15.31 16.90
CA LEU A 455 -21.99 -16.50 16.34
C LEU A 455 -22.79 -17.74 16.76
N ASP A 456 -23.40 -18.43 15.81
CA ASP A 456 -24.20 -19.63 16.08
C ASP A 456 -23.30 -20.89 16.25
N VAL A 457 -22.39 -20.83 17.23
CA VAL A 457 -21.45 -21.90 17.58
C VAL A 457 -22.13 -23.06 18.33
N PRO A 458 -21.63 -24.30 18.24
CA PRO A 458 -22.15 -25.42 19.01
C PRO A 458 -21.86 -25.28 20.51
N ASP A 459 -22.58 -26.04 21.33
CA ASP A 459 -22.30 -26.17 22.76
C ASP A 459 -20.82 -26.53 23.02
N GLY A 460 -20.25 -25.97 24.07
CA GLY A 460 -18.87 -26.19 24.47
C GLY A 460 -18.28 -25.03 25.27
N HIS A 461 -16.98 -25.14 25.55
CA HIS A 461 -16.24 -24.10 26.26
C HIS A 461 -15.42 -23.27 25.29
N TYR A 462 -15.52 -21.95 25.39
CA TYR A 462 -14.90 -21.01 24.46
C TYR A 462 -14.01 -20.01 25.18
N GLU A 463 -12.84 -19.77 24.58
CA GLU A 463 -12.07 -18.56 24.81
C GLU A 463 -12.50 -17.52 23.77
N VAL A 464 -13.03 -16.39 24.23
CA VAL A 464 -13.44 -15.27 23.38
C VAL A 464 -12.56 -14.07 23.71
N THR A 465 -11.74 -13.65 22.75
CA THR A 465 -10.82 -12.51 22.88
C THR A 465 -11.25 -11.38 21.98
N PHE A 466 -11.41 -10.20 22.56
CA PHE A 466 -11.70 -8.95 21.89
C PHE A 466 -10.42 -8.14 21.72
N CYS A 467 -10.23 -7.56 20.53
CA CYS A 467 -9.19 -6.59 20.22
C CYS A 467 -9.80 -5.20 20.18
N PHE A 468 -9.19 -4.27 20.91
CA PHE A 468 -9.67 -2.90 21.06
C PHE A 468 -8.53 -1.88 20.92
N ALA A 469 -8.86 -0.73 20.35
CA ALA A 469 -8.13 0.52 20.41
C ALA A 469 -9.12 1.68 20.27
N GLU A 470 -8.92 2.79 20.98
CA GLU A 470 -9.61 4.04 20.63
C GLU A 470 -9.00 4.58 19.33
N PRO A 471 -9.74 4.64 18.20
CA PRO A 471 -9.14 4.97 16.92
C PRO A 471 -8.73 6.44 16.81
N PHE A 472 -9.49 7.33 17.43
CA PHE A 472 -9.40 8.76 17.18
C PHE A 472 -8.57 9.47 18.24
N ASN A 473 -7.72 10.39 17.82
CA ASN A 473 -6.99 11.26 18.75
C ASN A 473 -7.90 12.35 19.36
N ASP A 474 -7.40 13.06 20.37
CA ASP A 474 -8.17 14.09 21.09
C ASP A 474 -8.65 15.25 20.19
N ARG A 475 -7.98 15.49 19.07
CA ARG A 475 -8.40 16.51 18.11
C ARG A 475 -9.57 16.02 17.27
N GLU A 476 -9.51 14.80 16.76
CA GLU A 476 -10.55 14.17 15.93
C GLU A 476 -11.84 13.96 16.73
N ARG A 477 -11.73 13.57 18.00
CA ARG A 477 -12.87 13.35 18.91
C ARG A 477 -13.68 14.62 19.22
N LYS A 478 -13.23 15.80 18.79
CA LYS A 478 -14.04 17.02 18.83
C LYS A 478 -15.17 17.00 17.80
N ASP A 479 -15.06 16.16 16.76
CA ASP A 479 -16.14 15.89 15.82
C ASP A 479 -16.84 14.57 16.21
N GLY A 480 -17.77 14.66 17.16
CA GLY A 480 -18.55 13.51 17.61
C GLY A 480 -19.42 12.88 16.52
N LYS A 481 -19.81 13.64 15.48
CA LYS A 481 -20.58 13.11 14.36
C LYS A 481 -19.74 12.17 13.49
N HIS A 482 -18.47 12.53 13.29
CA HIS A 482 -17.53 11.72 12.53
C HIS A 482 -17.03 10.52 13.34
N THR A 483 -16.64 10.75 14.59
CA THR A 483 -15.94 9.75 15.43
C THR A 483 -16.87 8.89 16.28
N GLY A 484 -18.16 9.24 16.35
CA GLY A 484 -19.16 8.53 17.14
C GLY A 484 -19.01 8.70 18.65
N VAL A 485 -18.23 9.66 19.15
CA VAL A 485 -18.14 9.99 20.58
C VAL A 485 -19.28 10.93 21.02
N SER A 486 -19.52 11.06 22.32
CA SER A 486 -20.53 11.99 22.85
C SER A 486 -20.13 13.45 22.71
N GLU A 487 -21.00 14.39 23.10
CA GLU A 487 -20.72 15.84 23.04
C GLU A 487 -19.47 16.26 23.84
N ASN A 488 -19.15 15.52 24.90
CA ASN A 488 -17.96 15.74 25.71
C ASN A 488 -16.71 15.04 25.16
N GLY A 489 -16.82 14.36 24.01
CA GLY A 489 -15.73 13.59 23.42
C GLY A 489 -15.60 12.18 23.98
N GLU A 490 -16.53 11.70 24.82
CA GLU A 490 -16.41 10.43 25.54
C GLU A 490 -16.96 9.23 24.76
N ARG A 491 -16.37 8.06 25.00
CA ARG A 491 -16.85 6.76 24.52
C ARG A 491 -16.83 5.76 25.65
N ILE A 492 -18.02 5.41 26.15
CA ILE A 492 -18.18 4.53 27.32
C ILE A 492 -19.25 3.51 27.02
N PHE A 493 -18.90 2.23 27.07
CA PHE A 493 -19.84 1.13 26.82
C PHE A 493 -19.49 -0.13 27.62
N ASP A 494 -20.49 -0.97 27.90
CA ASP A 494 -20.27 -2.33 28.38
C ASP A 494 -20.08 -3.29 27.21
N VAL A 495 -19.38 -4.39 27.47
CA VAL A 495 -19.27 -5.55 26.59
C VAL A 495 -19.67 -6.79 27.39
N GLU A 496 -20.67 -7.53 26.91
CA GLU A 496 -21.11 -8.79 27.50
C GLU A 496 -21.20 -9.91 26.46
N VAL A 497 -21.07 -11.15 26.91
CA VAL A 497 -21.26 -12.36 26.10
C VAL A 497 -22.20 -13.28 26.85
N ASN A 498 -23.35 -13.62 26.26
CA ASN A 498 -24.44 -14.39 26.89
C ASN A 498 -24.80 -13.90 28.32
N GLY A 499 -24.75 -12.59 28.54
CA GLY A 499 -25.03 -11.95 29.84
C GLY A 499 -23.86 -11.96 30.84
N GLU A 500 -22.72 -12.56 30.52
CA GLU A 500 -21.48 -12.44 31.30
C GLU A 500 -20.67 -11.21 30.88
N MET A 501 -20.28 -10.39 31.85
CA MET A 501 -19.60 -9.12 31.61
C MET A 501 -18.11 -9.34 31.25
N VAL A 502 -17.69 -8.83 30.09
CA VAL A 502 -16.29 -8.81 29.64
C VAL A 502 -15.60 -7.52 30.05
N ALA A 503 -16.28 -6.40 29.87
CA ALA A 503 -15.78 -5.08 30.25
C ALA A 503 -16.95 -4.20 30.65
N GLN A 504 -16.84 -3.56 31.82
CA GLN A 504 -17.88 -2.68 32.35
C GLN A 504 -17.42 -1.22 32.25
N ARG A 505 -18.27 -0.37 31.67
CA ARG A 505 -18.06 1.07 31.45
C ARG A 505 -16.69 1.36 30.84
N LEU A 506 -16.32 0.58 29.83
CA LEU A 506 -15.03 0.67 29.17
C LEU A 506 -14.85 2.07 28.56
N ASN A 507 -13.91 2.85 29.10
CA ASN A 507 -13.45 4.10 28.50
C ASN A 507 -12.02 3.89 27.99
N MET A 508 -11.90 3.46 26.73
CA MET A 508 -10.63 3.03 26.15
C MET A 508 -9.55 4.12 26.22
N ALA A 509 -9.94 5.37 25.96
CA ALA A 509 -8.99 6.47 25.94
C ALA A 509 -8.51 6.90 27.32
N GLU A 510 -9.39 6.87 28.32
CA GLU A 510 -9.03 7.18 29.70
C GLU A 510 -8.19 6.06 30.32
N GLU A 511 -8.56 4.80 30.07
CA GLU A 511 -7.90 3.63 30.66
C GLU A 511 -6.57 3.25 29.98
N TYR A 512 -6.47 3.35 28.65
CA TYR A 512 -5.32 2.85 27.87
C TYR A 512 -4.65 3.94 27.00
N GLY A 513 -5.27 5.11 26.87
CA GLY A 513 -4.85 6.15 25.94
C GLY A 513 -5.41 5.96 24.52
N VAL A 514 -5.51 7.07 23.78
CA VAL A 514 -5.90 7.03 22.36
C VAL A 514 -4.84 6.31 21.52
N GLN A 515 -5.33 5.56 20.53
CA GLN A 515 -4.50 4.82 19.57
C GLN A 515 -3.53 3.87 20.26
N THR A 516 -4.04 3.11 21.24
CA THR A 516 -3.30 2.08 21.97
C THR A 516 -4.05 0.75 21.86
N ALA A 517 -3.38 -0.27 21.37
CA ALA A 517 -3.93 -1.62 21.27
C ALA A 517 -3.98 -2.30 22.64
N PHE A 518 -5.10 -2.96 22.93
CA PHE A 518 -5.23 -3.89 24.05
C PHE A 518 -6.23 -5.00 23.73
N THR A 519 -6.28 -6.01 24.59
CA THR A 519 -7.21 -7.14 24.45
C THR A 519 -7.94 -7.44 25.76
N LYS A 520 -9.16 -7.94 25.67
CA LYS A 520 -9.92 -8.51 26.79
C LYS A 520 -10.37 -9.92 26.41
N THR A 521 -10.21 -10.87 27.32
CA THR A 521 -10.59 -12.27 27.09
C THR A 521 -11.56 -12.74 28.16
N ILE A 522 -12.57 -13.50 27.76
CA ILE A 522 -13.48 -14.22 28.64
C ILE A 522 -13.47 -15.71 28.29
N LEU A 523 -13.63 -16.55 29.30
CA LEU A 523 -13.91 -17.98 29.14
C LEU A 523 -15.40 -18.18 29.38
N ILE A 524 -16.12 -18.71 28.41
CA ILE A 524 -17.57 -18.86 28.48
C ILE A 524 -18.01 -20.27 28.11
N THR A 525 -19.07 -20.76 28.77
CA THR A 525 -19.71 -22.03 28.44
C THR A 525 -20.98 -21.74 27.66
N VAL A 526 -21.06 -22.25 26.43
CA VAL A 526 -22.26 -22.18 25.59
C VAL A 526 -23.04 -23.48 25.75
N SER A 527 -24.34 -23.37 26.03
CA SER A 527 -25.20 -24.54 26.20
C SER A 527 -26.59 -24.33 25.60
N GLY A 528 -27.26 -25.42 25.21
CA GLY A 528 -28.65 -25.35 24.76
C GLY A 528 -28.81 -24.72 23.37
N GLY A 529 -27.74 -24.68 22.57
CA GLY A 529 -27.76 -24.15 21.20
C GLY A 529 -27.93 -22.64 21.10
N GLU A 530 -27.63 -21.89 22.17
CA GLU A 530 -27.76 -20.43 22.19
C GLU A 530 -26.69 -19.68 21.38
N GLY A 531 -25.56 -20.35 21.09
CA GLY A 531 -24.40 -19.73 20.44
C GLY A 531 -23.70 -18.70 21.32
N LEU A 532 -23.03 -17.74 20.69
CA LEU A 532 -22.47 -16.56 21.35
C LEU A 532 -23.27 -15.33 20.90
N ASP A 533 -23.96 -14.71 21.84
CA ASP A 533 -24.63 -13.42 21.71
C ASP A 533 -23.80 -12.36 22.45
N ILE A 534 -23.05 -11.58 21.69
CA ILE A 534 -22.20 -10.51 22.19
C ILE A 534 -23.01 -9.23 22.14
N ARG A 535 -23.11 -8.50 23.26
CA ARG A 535 -23.80 -7.21 23.32
C ARG A 535 -22.86 -6.09 23.71
N PHE A 536 -23.12 -4.93 23.13
CA PHE A 536 -22.45 -3.68 23.44
C PHE A 536 -23.49 -2.67 23.92
N HIS A 537 -23.38 -2.24 25.18
CA HIS A 537 -24.32 -1.30 25.78
C HIS A 537 -23.67 0.06 25.96
N SER A 538 -23.96 1.00 25.06
CA SER A 538 -23.37 2.34 25.09
C SER A 538 -24.03 3.25 26.13
N TYR A 539 -23.20 3.91 26.95
CA TYR A 539 -23.58 4.99 27.86
C TYR A 539 -23.25 6.36 27.27
N GLU A 540 -22.06 6.48 26.67
CA GLU A 540 -21.55 7.69 26.01
C GLU A 540 -21.01 7.30 24.64
N GLY A 541 -21.44 8.01 23.59
CA GLY A 541 -21.01 7.72 22.21
C GLY A 541 -21.45 6.33 21.72
N GLN A 542 -20.75 5.83 20.71
CA GLN A 542 -20.98 4.55 20.04
C GLN A 542 -19.86 3.57 20.39
N SER A 543 -20.18 2.29 20.54
CA SER A 543 -19.20 1.22 20.71
C SER A 543 -18.22 1.14 19.52
N VAL A 544 -17.01 0.66 19.79
CA VAL A 544 -15.98 0.37 18.78
C VAL A 544 -15.31 -0.94 19.14
N VAL A 545 -15.11 -1.81 18.16
CA VAL A 545 -14.36 -3.07 18.31
C VAL A 545 -13.56 -3.36 17.02
N ASN A 546 -12.29 -3.74 17.18
CA ASN A 546 -11.35 -3.91 16.07
C ASN A 546 -11.24 -5.36 15.61
N GLY A 547 -11.37 -6.31 16.53
CA GLY A 547 -11.19 -7.72 16.19
C GLY A 547 -11.83 -8.65 17.21
N LEU A 548 -12.18 -9.84 16.74
CA LEU A 548 -12.74 -10.90 17.55
C LEU A 548 -12.05 -12.24 17.23
N LYS A 549 -11.50 -12.88 18.25
CA LYS A 549 -11.00 -14.26 18.19
C LYS A 549 -11.91 -15.15 19.03
N VAL A 550 -12.38 -16.25 18.45
CA VAL A 550 -13.19 -17.27 19.13
C VAL A 550 -12.51 -18.62 18.98
N LEU A 551 -12.16 -19.26 20.11
CA LEU A 551 -11.48 -20.54 20.15
C LEU A 551 -12.28 -21.53 20.99
N LYS A 552 -12.66 -22.68 20.40
CA LYS A 552 -13.31 -23.78 21.13
C LYS A 552 -12.25 -24.61 21.86
N LEU A 553 -12.34 -24.70 23.18
CA LEU A 553 -11.38 -25.41 24.04
C LEU A 553 -11.73 -26.90 24.21
N CYS A 554 -13.00 -27.22 24.38
CA CYS A 554 -13.51 -28.58 24.49
C CYS A 554 -15.01 -28.70 24.17
#